data_AF-A0A7W1Z5H7-F1
#
_entry.id   AF-A0A7W1Z5H7-F1
#
_cell.length_a   1.000
_cell.length_b   1.000
_cell.length_c   1.000
_cell.angle_alpha   90.00
_cell.angle_beta   90.00
_cell.angle_gamma   90.00
#
_symmetry.space_group_name_H-M   'P 1'
#
loop_
_entity.id
_entity.type
_entity.pdbx_description
1 polymer ?
#
loop_
_entity_poly.entity_id
_entity_poly.type
_entity_poly.pdbx_seq_one_letter_code
_entity_poly.pdbx_strand_id
1 'polypeptide(L)'
;MPIPSLVERRWTFPELPDSLAVARLRRELRLPEALCRLLVARGHGETESAKAFLRPHAGHLHQPALFAGMGDAVARIRRAINHGETILAHGDYDVDGICSTAIFVRALTMLGARVAPFVPHRLQDGYDL
;
A
#
# COMPACT_ATOMS: atom_id res chain seq x y z
N MET A 1 19.08 -32.83 24.22
CA MET A 1 19.21 -31.64 23.34
C MET A 1 19.02 -30.39 24.21
N PRO A 2 19.93 -29.40 24.17
CA PRO A 2 19.75 -28.17 24.93
C PRO A 2 18.64 -27.32 24.30
N ILE A 3 17.80 -26.76 25.15
CA ILE A 3 16.73 -25.81 24.78
C ILE A 3 17.42 -24.54 24.25
N PRO A 4 17.04 -23.99 23.08
CA PRO A 4 17.65 -22.76 22.59
C PRO A 4 17.45 -21.65 23.62
N SER A 5 18.51 -20.90 23.90
CA SER A 5 18.48 -19.79 24.85
C SER A 5 17.36 -18.82 24.46
N LEU A 6 16.52 -18.46 25.43
CA LEU A 6 15.49 -17.46 25.25
C LEU A 6 16.18 -16.15 24.84
N VAL A 7 15.92 -15.69 23.62
CA VAL A 7 16.34 -14.37 23.17
C VAL A 7 15.82 -13.36 24.20
N GLU A 8 16.74 -12.65 24.84
CA GLU A 8 16.41 -11.66 25.87
C GLU A 8 15.62 -10.53 25.21
N ARG A 9 14.32 -10.42 25.56
CA ARG A 9 13.43 -9.42 24.96
C ARG A 9 13.67 -8.08 25.64
N ARG A 10 14.26 -7.13 24.91
CA ARG A 10 14.48 -5.77 25.38
C ARG A 10 13.34 -4.85 24.96
N TRP A 11 12.68 -4.24 25.93
CA TRP A 11 11.77 -3.12 25.68
C TRP A 11 12.59 -1.88 25.32
N THR A 12 12.26 -1.26 24.20
CA THR A 12 12.81 0.03 23.79
C THR A 12 11.67 1.05 23.79
N PHE A 13 11.93 2.18 24.45
CA PHE A 13 10.97 3.28 24.48
C PHE A 13 11.43 4.33 23.45
N PRO A 14 10.50 4.86 22.63
CA PRO A 14 10.83 5.94 21.71
C PRO A 14 11.19 7.21 22.48
N GLU A 15 11.89 8.14 21.82
CA GLU A 15 12.11 9.48 22.36
C GLU A 15 10.77 10.17 22.62
N LEU A 16 10.76 11.03 23.65
CA LEU A 16 9.57 11.79 23.99
C LEU A 16 9.26 12.78 22.85
N PRO A 17 8.04 12.76 22.30
CA PRO A 17 7.65 13.69 21.24
C PRO A 17 7.67 15.13 21.75
N ASP A 18 7.94 16.08 20.85
CA ASP A 18 7.95 17.51 21.17
C ASP A 18 6.62 17.94 21.81
N SER A 19 6.73 18.37 23.07
CA SER A 19 5.59 18.82 23.87
C SER A 19 4.84 20.01 23.26
N LEU A 20 5.53 20.90 22.52
CA LEU A 20 4.90 22.03 21.87
C LEU A 20 4.02 21.57 20.69
N ALA A 21 4.56 20.69 19.83
CA ALA A 21 3.79 20.06 18.77
C ALA A 21 2.58 19.28 19.32
N VAL A 22 2.76 18.51 20.39
CA VAL A 22 1.65 17.76 21.04
C VAL A 22 0.56 18.71 21.53
N ALA A 23 0.92 19.78 22.24
CA ALA A 23 -0.03 20.77 22.76
C ALA A 23 -0.79 21.47 21.63
N ARG A 24 -0.10 21.82 20.54
CA ARG A 24 -0.68 22.40 19.33
C ARG A 24 -1.74 21.48 18.71
N LEU A 25 -1.39 20.23 18.44
CA LEU A 25 -2.32 19.24 17.87
C LEU A 25 -3.55 19.02 18.78
N ARG A 26 -3.33 18.93 20.09
CA ARG A 26 -4.42 18.76 21.07
C ARG A 26 -5.43 19.91 20.99
N ARG A 27 -4.93 21.14 20.92
CA ARG A 27 -5.75 22.36 20.83
C ARG A 27 -6.49 22.45 19.49
N GLU A 28 -5.79 22.22 18.40
CA GLU A 28 -6.30 22.50 17.04
C GLU A 28 -7.17 21.36 16.49
N LEU A 29 -6.84 20.11 16.82
CA LEU A 29 -7.59 18.93 16.36
C LEU A 29 -8.59 18.41 17.40
N ARG A 30 -8.52 18.90 18.64
CA ARG A 30 -9.36 18.47 19.77
C ARG A 30 -9.30 16.95 19.99
N LEU A 31 -8.10 16.38 19.85
CA LEU A 31 -7.84 14.95 20.03
C LEU A 31 -7.26 14.65 21.42
N PRO A 32 -7.38 13.41 21.92
CA PRO A 32 -6.72 12.98 23.15
C PRO A 32 -5.20 13.14 23.06
N GLU A 33 -4.56 13.54 24.16
CA GLU A 33 -3.11 13.79 24.20
C GLU A 33 -2.29 12.56 23.78
N ALA A 34 -2.70 11.35 24.16
CA ALA A 34 -2.04 10.12 23.77
C ALA A 34 -1.99 9.95 22.24
N LEU A 35 -3.08 10.30 21.53
CA LEU A 35 -3.11 10.25 20.07
C LEU A 35 -2.20 11.35 19.46
N CYS A 36 -2.22 12.56 20.02
CA CYS A 36 -1.32 13.63 19.59
C CYS A 36 0.15 13.24 19.75
N ARG A 37 0.53 12.62 20.88
CA ARG A 37 1.88 12.08 21.11
C ARG A 37 2.28 11.05 20.05
N LEU A 38 1.37 10.13 19.71
CA LEU A 38 1.59 9.12 18.66
C LEU A 38 1.74 9.71 17.26
N LEU A 39 0.99 10.78 16.95
CA LEU A 39 1.07 11.48 15.67
C LEU A 39 2.41 12.20 15.52
N VAL A 40 2.83 12.96 16.55
CA VAL A 40 4.15 13.63 16.56
C VAL A 40 5.28 12.61 16.45
N ALA A 41 5.22 11.51 17.21
CA ALA A 41 6.22 10.45 17.15
C ALA A 41 6.31 9.74 15.78
N ARG A 42 5.25 9.81 14.97
CA ARG A 42 5.21 9.29 13.59
C ARG A 42 5.54 10.33 12.51
N GLY A 43 5.98 11.52 12.90
CA GLY A 43 6.33 12.60 11.97
C GLY A 43 5.17 13.51 11.55
N HIS A 44 4.01 13.38 12.19
CA HIS A 44 2.82 14.20 11.93
C HIS A 44 2.64 15.30 12.99
N GLY A 45 3.70 16.08 13.26
CA GLY A 45 3.67 17.14 14.26
C GLY A 45 2.93 18.41 13.84
N GLU A 46 2.77 18.61 12.54
CA GLU A 46 2.02 19.73 11.96
C GLU A 46 0.54 19.40 11.81
N THR A 47 -0.34 20.37 12.08
CA THR A 47 -1.80 20.19 12.09
C THR A 47 -2.34 19.67 10.76
N GLU A 48 -1.88 20.22 9.63
CA GLU A 48 -2.33 19.79 8.31
C GLU A 48 -1.80 18.40 7.94
N SER A 49 -0.56 18.07 8.31
CA SER A 49 0.01 16.72 8.14
C SER A 49 -0.79 15.68 8.93
N ALA A 50 -1.11 15.97 10.18
CA ALA A 50 -1.93 15.11 11.03
C ALA A 50 -3.36 14.92 10.49
N LYS A 51 -4.00 15.99 9.98
CA LYS A 51 -5.31 15.89 9.32
C LYS A 51 -5.25 15.00 8.09
N ALA A 52 -4.28 15.22 7.21
CA ALA A 52 -4.12 14.44 5.98
C ALA A 52 -3.90 12.96 6.26
N PHE A 53 -3.13 12.63 7.30
CA PHE A 53 -2.90 11.26 7.74
C PHE A 53 -4.16 10.59 8.30
N LEU A 54 -4.91 11.29 9.17
CA LEU A 54 -6.12 10.74 9.79
C LEU A 54 -7.32 10.68 8.86
N ARG A 55 -7.32 11.51 7.80
CA ARG A 55 -8.43 11.63 6.84
C ARG A 55 -7.86 11.63 5.42
N PRO A 56 -7.29 10.50 4.97
CA PRO A 56 -6.83 10.40 3.60
C PRO A 56 -8.02 10.49 2.66
N HIS A 57 -7.81 11.12 1.50
CA HIS A 57 -8.78 11.15 0.41
C HIS A 57 -8.09 10.83 -0.91
N ALA A 58 -8.84 10.42 -1.93
CA ALA A 58 -8.29 10.00 -3.21
C ALA A 58 -7.41 11.06 -3.89
N GLY A 59 -7.67 12.35 -3.65
CA GLY A 59 -6.84 13.45 -4.16
C GLY A 59 -5.43 13.53 -3.57
N HIS A 60 -5.13 12.79 -2.50
CA HIS A 60 -3.77 12.67 -1.94
C HIS A 60 -2.94 11.58 -2.66
N LEU A 61 -3.54 10.76 -3.52
CA LEU A 61 -2.80 9.74 -4.27
C LEU A 61 -1.90 10.41 -5.32
N HIS A 62 -0.70 9.87 -5.49
CA HIS A 62 0.18 10.28 -6.57
C HIS A 62 -0.47 10.02 -7.93
N GLN A 63 -0.16 10.86 -8.91
CA GLN A 63 -0.60 10.63 -10.28
C GLN A 63 0.01 9.32 -10.80
N PRO A 64 -0.80 8.36 -11.30
CA PRO A 64 -0.27 7.09 -11.80
C PRO A 64 0.75 7.25 -12.94
N ALA A 65 0.66 8.32 -13.72
CA ALA A 65 1.60 8.64 -14.79
C ALA A 65 3.05 8.85 -14.31
N LEU A 66 3.27 9.06 -13.00
CA LEU A 66 4.60 9.21 -12.41
C LEU A 66 5.34 7.88 -12.23
N PHE A 67 4.65 6.74 -12.31
CA PHE A 67 5.31 5.44 -12.28
C PHE A 67 6.16 5.25 -13.55
N ALA A 68 7.39 4.77 -13.36
CA ALA A 68 8.28 4.45 -14.46
C ALA A 68 7.61 3.46 -15.43
N GLY A 69 7.65 3.76 -16.74
CA GLY A 69 7.06 2.92 -17.78
C GLY A 69 5.52 2.91 -17.83
N MET A 70 4.82 3.72 -17.03
CA MET A 70 3.35 3.71 -17.01
C MET A 70 2.73 4.03 -18.38
N GLY A 71 3.28 5.02 -19.09
CA GLY A 71 2.82 5.39 -20.44
C GLY A 71 2.92 4.22 -21.43
N ASP A 72 4.06 3.54 -21.43
CA ASP A 72 4.32 2.40 -22.31
C ASP A 72 3.42 1.20 -21.96
N ALA A 73 3.23 0.92 -20.67
CA ALA A 73 2.34 -0.13 -20.19
C ALA A 73 0.89 0.11 -20.64
N VAL A 74 0.37 1.33 -20.44
CA VAL A 74 -0.97 1.70 -20.89
C VAL A 74 -1.10 1.59 -22.40
N ALA A 75 -0.12 2.08 -23.17
CA ALA A 75 -0.13 1.97 -24.63
C ALA A 75 -0.13 0.50 -25.10
N ARG A 76 0.66 -0.35 -24.45
CA ARG A 76 0.73 -1.79 -24.74
C ARG A 76 -0.59 -2.50 -24.47
N ILE A 77 -1.24 -2.21 -23.35
CA ILE A 77 -2.54 -2.79 -22.97
C ILE A 77 -3.62 -2.32 -23.94
N ARG A 78 -3.68 -1.01 -24.25
CA ARG A 78 -4.64 -0.48 -25.23
C ARG A 78 -4.50 -1.13 -26.60
N ARG A 79 -3.27 -1.38 -27.06
CA ARG A 79 -3.03 -2.11 -28.31
C ARG A 79 -3.56 -3.54 -28.24
N ALA A 80 -3.31 -4.26 -27.14
CA ALA A 80 -3.84 -5.60 -26.94
C ALA A 80 -5.37 -5.63 -27.02
N ILE A 81 -6.05 -4.68 -26.36
CA ILE A 81 -7.51 -4.56 -26.40
C ILE A 81 -8.00 -4.30 -27.84
N ASN A 82 -7.43 -3.31 -28.53
CA ASN A 82 -7.86 -2.91 -29.87
C ASN A 82 -7.67 -4.02 -30.92
N HIS A 83 -6.60 -4.81 -30.80
CA HIS A 83 -6.32 -5.92 -31.69
C HIS A 83 -6.93 -7.25 -31.22
N GLY A 84 -7.66 -7.23 -30.11
CA GLY A 84 -8.24 -8.41 -29.49
C GLY A 84 -7.20 -9.43 -29.04
N GLU A 85 -5.96 -9.04 -28.71
CA GLU A 85 -4.96 -9.96 -28.15
C GLU A 85 -5.44 -10.53 -26.80
N THR A 86 -5.02 -11.76 -26.47
CA THR A 86 -5.24 -12.31 -25.12
C THR A 86 -4.21 -11.74 -24.16
N ILE A 87 -4.67 -11.23 -23.02
CA ILE A 87 -3.84 -10.73 -21.93
C ILE A 87 -3.81 -11.79 -20.82
N LEU A 88 -2.62 -12.21 -20.41
CA LEU A 88 -2.45 -12.99 -19.19
C LEU A 88 -2.22 -12.03 -18.02
N ALA A 89 -3.09 -12.06 -17.02
CA ALA A 89 -2.91 -11.37 -15.76
C ALA A 89 -2.22 -12.32 -14.78
N HIS A 90 -0.89 -12.27 -14.73
CA HIS A 90 -0.08 -13.05 -13.80
C HIS A 90 0.01 -12.30 -12.46
N GLY A 91 -0.59 -12.88 -11.41
CA GLY A 91 -0.55 -12.38 -10.04
C GLY A 91 0.43 -13.13 -9.16
N ASP A 92 0.52 -12.68 -7.90
CA ASP A 92 1.17 -13.40 -6.79
C ASP A 92 0.08 -14.08 -5.92
N TYR A 93 0.47 -15.09 -5.14
CA TYR A 93 -0.39 -15.94 -4.31
C TYR A 93 -0.77 -15.31 -2.97
N ASP A 94 -0.16 -14.18 -2.59
CA ASP A 94 -0.53 -13.45 -1.39
C ASP A 94 -1.82 -12.62 -1.60
N VAL A 95 -2.30 -11.99 -0.52
CA VAL A 95 -3.61 -11.35 -0.53
C VAL A 95 -3.63 -10.14 -1.47
N ASP A 96 -2.55 -9.36 -1.52
CA ASP A 96 -2.39 -8.24 -2.43
C ASP A 96 -2.23 -8.68 -3.88
N GLY A 97 -1.48 -9.75 -4.17
CA GLY A 97 -1.38 -10.35 -5.51
C GLY A 97 -2.74 -10.85 -6.03
N ILE A 98 -3.50 -11.55 -5.19
CA ILE A 98 -4.83 -12.05 -5.54
C ILE A 98 -5.81 -10.88 -5.75
N CYS A 99 -5.85 -9.92 -4.82
CA CYS A 99 -6.76 -8.77 -4.91
C CYS A 99 -6.45 -7.90 -6.13
N SER A 100 -5.18 -7.60 -6.39
CA SER A 100 -4.77 -6.81 -7.54
C SER A 100 -5.10 -7.50 -8.86
N THR A 101 -4.86 -8.81 -8.96
CA THR A 101 -5.23 -9.61 -10.14
C THR A 101 -6.74 -9.59 -10.38
N ALA A 102 -7.55 -9.75 -9.34
CA ALA A 102 -9.00 -9.69 -9.45
C ALA A 102 -9.49 -8.31 -9.93
N ILE A 103 -8.93 -7.22 -9.37
CA ILE A 103 -9.23 -5.85 -9.80
C ILE A 103 -8.83 -5.65 -11.27
N PHE A 104 -7.64 -6.10 -11.66
CA PHE A 104 -7.09 -5.92 -12.99
C PHE A 104 -7.90 -6.67 -14.06
N VAL A 105 -8.19 -7.95 -13.81
CA VAL A 105 -9.05 -8.77 -14.69
C VAL A 105 -10.41 -8.10 -14.86
N ARG A 106 -11.07 -7.71 -13.75
CA ARG A 106 -12.38 -7.06 -13.81
C ARG A 106 -12.34 -5.76 -14.62
N ALA A 107 -11.35 -4.91 -14.37
CA ALA A 107 -11.21 -3.63 -15.05
C ALA A 107 -10.97 -3.82 -16.57
N LEU A 108 -10.07 -4.72 -16.95
CA LEU A 108 -9.78 -4.98 -18.36
C LEU A 108 -10.95 -5.66 -19.08
N THR A 109 -11.65 -6.59 -18.44
CA THR A 109 -12.87 -7.20 -19.01
C THR A 109 -13.95 -6.14 -19.25
N MET A 110 -14.13 -5.18 -18.33
CA MET A 110 -15.05 -4.05 -18.54
C MET A 110 -14.66 -3.16 -19.73
N LEU A 111 -13.37 -3.12 -20.07
CA LEU A 111 -12.83 -2.41 -21.23
C LEU A 111 -12.85 -3.23 -22.53
N GLY A 112 -13.43 -4.45 -22.50
CA GLY A 112 -13.56 -5.32 -23.68
C GLY A 112 -12.35 -6.23 -23.95
N ALA A 113 -11.40 -6.32 -23.02
CA ALA A 113 -10.22 -7.17 -23.17
C ALA A 113 -10.56 -8.67 -23.02
N ARG A 114 -9.81 -9.52 -23.75
CA ARG A 114 -9.75 -10.96 -23.48
C ARG A 114 -8.65 -11.22 -22.44
N VAL A 115 -9.03 -11.55 -21.20
CA VAL A 115 -8.06 -11.70 -20.09
C VAL A 115 -8.18 -13.06 -19.44
N ALA A 116 -7.05 -13.71 -19.20
CA ALA A 116 -6.95 -14.92 -18.40
C ALA A 116 -6.18 -14.60 -17.11
N PRO A 117 -6.73 -14.87 -15.91
CA PRO A 117 -5.97 -14.81 -14.67
C PRO A 117 -5.04 -16.02 -14.55
N PHE A 118 -3.88 -15.80 -13.93
CA PHE A 118 -3.02 -16.84 -13.41
C PHE A 118 -2.47 -16.39 -12.06
N VAL A 119 -2.64 -17.23 -11.03
CA VAL A 119 -2.07 -17.03 -9.70
C VAL A 119 -1.32 -18.33 -9.37
N PRO A 120 -0.01 -18.27 -9.10
CA PRO A 120 0.79 -19.46 -8.88
C PRO A 120 0.40 -20.18 -7.59
N HIS A 121 0.60 -21.48 -7.56
CA HIS A 121 0.49 -22.28 -6.35
C HIS A 121 1.84 -22.32 -5.63
N ARG A 122 1.96 -21.57 -4.53
CA ARG A 122 3.21 -21.42 -3.74
C ARG A 122 4.06 -22.67 -3.54
N LEU A 123 3.44 -23.82 -3.24
CA LEU A 123 4.18 -25.07 -2.96
C LEU A 123 4.56 -25.87 -4.22
N GLN A 124 3.87 -25.65 -5.33
CA GLN A 124 4.03 -26.44 -6.56
C GLN A 124 4.85 -25.66 -7.59
N ASP A 125 4.56 -24.37 -7.72
CA ASP A 125 5.16 -23.47 -8.71
C ASP A 125 6.34 -22.65 -8.12
N GLY A 126 6.47 -22.60 -6.79
CA GLY A 126 7.53 -21.87 -6.10
C GLY A 126 7.19 -20.40 -5.78
N TYR A 127 8.23 -19.59 -5.55
CA TYR A 127 8.13 -18.13 -5.50
C TYR A 127 8.30 -17.60 -6.92
N ASP A 128 7.51 -16.60 -7.32
CA ASP A 128 7.45 -16.00 -8.66
C ASP A 128 8.76 -16.04 -9.49
N LEU A 129 8.62 -16.45 -10.78
CA LEU A 129 9.54 -16.36 -11.94
C LEU A 129 11.07 -16.51 -11.71
#